data_AF-A0A534TBU6-F1
#
_entry.id   AF-A0A534TBU6-F1
#
_cell.length_a   1.000
_cell.length_b   1.000
_cell.length_c   1.000
_cell.angle_alpha   90.00
_cell.angle_beta   90.00
_cell.angle_gamma   90.00
#
_symmetry.space_group_name_H-M   'P 1'
#
loop_
_entity.id
_entity.type
_entity.pdbx_description
1 polymer ?
#
loop_
_entity_poly.entity_id
_entity_poly.type
_entity_poly.pdbx_seq_one_letter_code
_entity_poly.pdbx_strand_id
1 'polypeptide(L)'
;MEDEVFSALGLDPEGRLIGSITSNPGHCLATGIVDPERAARTADRLLAPDLFSGWGVRTLSAEHPAFDPYSYHRGSVWPVEQASFVLGFVRYGLHGSAERLSRAQFEAARLFDFHRLPEVFSGHPRDADHP
;
A
#
# COMPACT_ATOMS: atom_id res chain seq x y z
N MET A 1 -12.89 -4.82 12.10
CA MET A 1 -12.18 -5.89 11.36
C MET A 1 -13.13 -6.75 10.55
N GLU A 2 -14.27 -7.22 11.06
CA GLU A 2 -15.34 -7.68 10.14
C GLU A 2 -15.93 -6.50 9.34
N ASP A 3 -15.94 -5.30 9.95
CA ASP A 3 -16.33 -4.05 9.27
C ASP A 3 -15.22 -3.40 8.42
N GLU A 4 -13.97 -3.81 8.61
CA GLU A 4 -12.85 -3.31 7.79
C GLU A 4 -12.46 -4.41 6.83
N VAL A 5 -12.70 -4.23 5.53
CA VAL A 5 -12.40 -5.25 4.51
C VAL A 5 -10.90 -5.32 4.29
N PHE A 6 -10.21 -5.98 5.22
CA PHE A 6 -8.76 -5.98 5.30
C PHE A 6 -8.26 -7.30 5.91
N SER A 7 -7.35 -7.98 5.22
CA SER A 7 -6.73 -9.20 5.75
C SER A 7 -5.84 -8.84 6.94
N ALA A 8 -6.05 -9.53 8.07
CA ALA A 8 -5.22 -9.36 9.25
C ALA A 8 -3.75 -9.68 8.94
N LEU A 9 -2.83 -8.96 9.58
CA LEU A 9 -1.39 -9.20 9.43
C LEU A 9 -0.97 -10.58 9.96
N GLY A 10 -1.70 -11.06 10.97
CA GLY A 10 -1.44 -12.33 11.63
C GLY A 10 -2.29 -12.47 12.89
N LEU A 11 -1.89 -13.38 13.76
CA LEU A 11 -2.48 -13.60 15.07
C LEU A 11 -1.46 -13.23 16.15
N ASP A 12 -1.96 -12.68 17.26
CA ASP A 12 -1.17 -12.47 18.48
C ASP A 12 -1.01 -13.80 19.26
N PRO A 13 -0.26 -13.81 20.39
CA PRO A 13 -0.06 -15.03 21.17
C PRO A 13 -1.34 -15.64 21.75
N GLU A 14 -2.41 -14.85 21.88
CA GLU A 14 -3.73 -15.29 22.35
C GLU A 14 -4.65 -15.73 21.20
N GLY A 15 -4.15 -15.74 19.95
CA GLY A 15 -4.91 -16.13 18.76
C GLY A 15 -5.89 -15.06 18.26
N ARG A 16 -5.75 -13.81 18.73
CA ARG A 16 -6.56 -12.68 18.26
C ARG A 16 -5.91 -12.08 17.02
N LEU A 17 -6.74 -11.60 16.10
CA LEU A 17 -6.25 -11.00 14.88
C LEU A 17 -5.51 -9.68 15.16
N ILE A 18 -4.34 -9.52 14.55
CA ILE A 18 -3.58 -8.25 14.58
C ILE A 18 -4.28 -7.26 13.64
N GLY A 19 -4.93 -6.25 14.24
CA GLY A 19 -5.74 -5.24 13.54
C GLY A 19 -4.95 -4.08 12.93
N SER A 20 -3.62 -4.15 12.84
CA SER A 20 -2.82 -3.09 12.21
C SER A 20 -3.06 -3.04 10.70
N ILE A 21 -3.40 -1.86 10.19
CA ILE A 21 -3.66 -1.64 8.76
C ILE A 21 -2.35 -1.35 8.04
N THR A 22 -1.99 -2.19 7.06
CA THR A 22 -0.67 -2.20 6.40
C THR A 22 -0.78 -2.24 4.86
N SER A 23 0.35 -2.34 4.15
CA SER A 23 0.35 -2.60 2.71
C SER A 23 0.15 -4.09 2.37
N ASN A 24 0.30 -5.00 3.34
CA ASN A 24 0.45 -6.44 3.11
C ASN A 24 -0.68 -7.11 2.31
N PRO A 25 -1.98 -6.74 2.46
CA PRO A 25 -3.03 -7.35 1.65
C PRO A 25 -2.89 -7.11 0.15
N GLY A 26 -2.07 -6.14 -0.28
CA GLY A 26 -1.70 -6.00 -1.68
C GLY A 26 -0.92 -7.22 -2.21
N HIS A 27 -0.09 -7.87 -1.38
CA HIS A 27 0.57 -9.13 -1.75
C HIS A 27 -0.42 -10.29 -1.85
N CYS A 28 -1.49 -10.28 -1.04
CA CYS A 28 -2.56 -11.26 -1.17
C CYS A 28 -3.30 -11.10 -2.52
N LEU A 29 -3.51 -9.86 -2.98
CA LEU A 29 -4.03 -9.61 -4.34
C LEU A 29 -3.05 -10.11 -5.41
N ALA A 30 -1.76 -9.84 -5.25
CA ALA A 30 -0.74 -10.25 -6.22
C ALA A 30 -0.71 -11.77 -6.43
N THR A 31 -0.77 -12.53 -5.33
CA THR A 31 -0.77 -14.00 -5.32
C THR A 31 -2.09 -14.61 -5.80
N GLY A 32 -3.19 -13.86 -5.73
CA GLY A 32 -4.52 -14.32 -6.13
C GLY A 32 -5.28 -15.09 -5.04
N ILE A 33 -4.84 -15.01 -3.78
CA ILE A 33 -5.48 -15.72 -2.67
C ILE A 33 -6.75 -15.02 -2.14
N VAL A 34 -6.99 -13.79 -2.55
CA VAL A 34 -8.15 -13.00 -2.11
C VAL A 34 -9.40 -13.44 -2.88
N ASP A 35 -10.52 -13.62 -2.18
CA ASP A 35 -11.81 -13.88 -2.84
C ASP A 35 -12.13 -12.76 -3.85
N PRO A 36 -12.58 -13.09 -5.08
CA PRO A 36 -12.90 -12.07 -6.09
C PRO A 36 -13.87 -10.98 -5.60
N GLU A 37 -14.84 -11.36 -4.75
CA GLU A 37 -15.83 -10.45 -4.15
C GLU A 37 -15.22 -9.44 -3.16
N ARG A 38 -14.02 -9.72 -2.64
CA ARG A 38 -13.29 -8.86 -1.70
C ARG A 38 -12.22 -8.02 -2.40
N ALA A 39 -11.77 -8.43 -3.58
CA ALA A 39 -10.62 -7.84 -4.26
C ALA A 39 -10.76 -6.32 -4.49
N ALA A 40 -11.92 -5.87 -4.97
CA ALA A 40 -12.18 -4.45 -5.19
C ALA A 40 -12.08 -3.64 -3.88
N ARG A 41 -12.71 -4.12 -2.80
CA ARG A 41 -12.68 -3.46 -1.49
C ARG A 41 -11.28 -3.45 -0.88
N THR A 42 -10.50 -4.52 -1.04
CA THR A 42 -9.09 -4.54 -0.63
C THR A 42 -8.27 -3.50 -1.40
N ALA A 43 -8.49 -3.37 -2.71
CA ALA A 43 -7.81 -2.36 -3.52
C ALA A 43 -8.20 -0.93 -3.13
N ASP A 44 -9.49 -0.68 -2.90
CA ASP A 44 -9.99 0.62 -2.41
C ASP A 44 -9.37 0.97 -1.06
N ARG A 45 -9.25 0.00 -0.16
CA ARG A 45 -8.62 0.20 1.15
C ARG A 45 -7.13 0.52 1.05
N LEU A 46 -6.39 -0.15 0.17
CA LEU A 46 -4.97 0.17 -0.11
C LEU A 46 -4.80 1.57 -0.69
N LEU A 47 -5.78 2.03 -1.46
CA LEU A 47 -5.78 3.35 -2.11
C LEU A 47 -6.46 4.46 -1.30
N ALA A 48 -6.87 4.16 -0.06
CA ALA A 48 -7.42 5.13 0.88
C ALA A 48 -6.33 6.12 1.37
N PRO A 49 -6.67 7.37 1.72
CA PRO A 49 -5.68 8.44 1.97
C PRO A 49 -4.67 8.16 3.10
N ASP A 50 -5.05 7.36 4.09
CA ASP A 50 -4.20 6.98 5.21
C ASP A 50 -3.10 5.99 4.80
N LEU A 51 -3.33 5.16 3.77
CA LEU A 51 -2.34 4.25 3.20
C LEU A 51 -1.69 4.82 1.93
N PHE A 52 -2.46 5.31 0.97
CA PHE A 52 -1.94 5.85 -0.28
C PHE A 52 -1.54 7.30 -0.13
N SER A 53 -0.23 7.56 -0.13
CA SER A 53 0.33 8.90 0.07
C SER A 53 0.14 9.83 -1.13
N GLY A 54 -0.28 9.32 -2.29
CA GLY A 54 -0.16 10.02 -3.57
C GLY A 54 1.12 9.67 -4.33
N TRP A 55 2.12 9.12 -3.62
CA TRP A 55 3.35 8.56 -4.21
C TRP A 55 3.34 7.03 -4.28
N GLY A 56 2.64 6.38 -3.35
CA GLY A 56 2.46 4.93 -3.30
C GLY A 56 1.74 4.51 -2.02
N VAL A 57 1.55 3.21 -1.83
CA VAL A 57 0.95 2.65 -0.61
C VAL A 57 2.01 2.54 0.48
N ARG A 58 1.77 3.18 1.62
CA ARG A 58 2.61 3.09 2.83
C ARG A 58 2.57 1.70 3.44
N THR A 59 3.67 1.32 4.07
CA THR A 59 3.79 0.06 4.82
C THR A 59 2.83 -0.04 6.01
N LEU A 60 2.45 1.09 6.60
CA LEU A 60 1.53 1.21 7.73
C LEU A 60 0.64 2.44 7.54
N SER A 61 -0.63 2.33 7.91
CA SER A 61 -1.58 3.45 7.89
C SER A 61 -1.03 4.65 8.68
N ALA A 62 -1.18 5.85 8.11
CA ALA A 62 -0.83 7.11 8.76
C ALA A 62 -1.66 7.42 10.01
N GLU A 63 -2.79 6.73 10.21
CA GLU A 63 -3.63 6.85 11.41
C GLU A 63 -3.17 5.92 12.55
N HIS A 64 -2.24 5.00 12.27
CA HIS A 64 -1.75 4.10 13.29
C HIS A 64 -0.86 4.84 14.31
N PRO A 65 -1.00 4.64 15.63
CA PRO A 65 -0.18 5.32 16.65
C PRO A 65 1.33 5.11 16.51
N ALA A 66 1.70 4.05 15.79
CA ALA A 66 3.08 3.65 15.53
C ALA A 66 3.63 4.19 14.20
N PHE A 67 2.82 4.94 13.44
CA PHE A 67 3.24 5.50 12.15
C PHE A 67 4.43 6.43 12.31
N ASP A 68 5.41 6.24 11.43
CA ASP A 68 6.55 7.14 11.25
C ASP A 68 6.90 7.13 9.75
N PRO A 69 6.77 8.28 9.04
CA PRO A 69 7.01 8.35 7.61
C PRO A 69 8.47 8.04 7.22
N TYR A 70 9.41 8.12 8.15
CA TYR A 70 10.82 7.78 7.93
C TYR A 70 11.16 6.34 8.33
N SER A 71 10.25 5.65 9.02
CA SER A 71 10.48 4.30 9.48
C SER A 71 10.33 3.29 8.34
N TYR A 72 11.27 2.35 8.31
CA TYR A 72 11.39 1.32 7.27
C TYR A 72 10.10 0.54 7.03
N HIS A 73 9.49 -0.06 8.06
CA HIS A 73 8.25 -0.84 7.94
C HIS A 73 7.04 -0.21 8.64
N ARG A 74 7.15 1.03 9.10
CA ARG A 74 6.09 1.71 9.87
C ARG A 74 5.62 3.00 9.24
N GLY A 75 5.80 3.16 7.94
CA GLY A 75 5.24 4.31 7.24
C GLY A 75 5.86 4.60 5.88
N SER A 76 7.07 4.13 5.59
CA SER A 76 7.69 4.31 4.28
C SER A 76 6.90 3.64 3.15
N VAL A 77 7.19 4.04 1.91
CA VAL A 77 6.72 3.41 0.68
C VAL A 77 7.84 2.58 0.07
N TRP A 78 7.53 1.34 -0.28
CA TRP A 78 8.46 0.41 -0.92
C TRP A 78 8.11 0.25 -2.40
N PRO A 79 8.94 0.74 -3.34
CA PRO A 79 8.72 0.60 -4.77
C PRO A 79 8.47 -0.85 -5.23
N VAL A 80 9.18 -1.80 -4.65
CA VAL A 80 9.05 -3.23 -5.00
C VAL A 80 7.66 -3.78 -4.67
N GLU A 81 7.03 -3.29 -3.58
CA GLU A 81 5.68 -3.71 -3.21
C GLU A 81 4.63 -3.17 -4.18
N GLN A 82 4.79 -1.92 -4.64
CA GLN A 82 3.81 -1.26 -5.51
C GLN A 82 3.65 -2.00 -6.84
N ALA A 83 4.74 -2.50 -7.42
CA ALA A 83 4.70 -3.31 -8.64
C ALA A 83 3.89 -4.61 -8.44
N SER A 84 4.07 -5.27 -7.30
CA SER A 84 3.27 -6.45 -6.92
C SER A 84 1.79 -6.10 -6.76
N PHE A 85 1.47 -4.94 -6.18
CA PHE A 85 0.08 -4.50 -6.01
C PHE A 85 -0.57 -4.18 -7.36
N VAL A 86 0.16 -3.54 -8.28
CA VAL A 86 -0.30 -3.33 -9.67
C VAL A 86 -0.60 -4.67 -10.35
N LEU A 87 0.29 -5.67 -10.20
CA LEU A 87 0.03 -7.02 -10.72
C LEU A 87 -1.25 -7.63 -10.12
N GLY A 88 -1.45 -7.47 -8.81
CA GLY A 88 -2.68 -7.87 -8.14
C GLY A 88 -3.91 -7.17 -8.70
N PHE A 89 -3.88 -5.85 -8.87
CA PHE A 89 -4.99 -5.09 -9.43
C PHE A 89 -5.33 -5.57 -10.86
N VAL A 90 -4.34 -5.80 -11.71
CA VAL A 90 -4.55 -6.32 -13.06
C VAL A 90 -5.14 -7.73 -13.04
N ARG A 91 -4.67 -8.61 -12.13
CA ARG A 91 -5.20 -9.98 -11.98
C ARG A 91 -6.71 -10.00 -11.72
N TYR A 92 -7.22 -9.03 -10.96
CA TYR A 92 -8.65 -8.92 -10.63
C TYR A 92 -9.43 -7.96 -11.55
N GLY A 93 -8.84 -7.48 -12.66
CA GLY A 93 -9.51 -6.56 -13.60
C GLY A 93 -9.68 -5.13 -13.08
N LEU A 94 -8.97 -4.75 -12.01
CA LEU A 94 -9.05 -3.44 -11.36
C LEU A 94 -8.13 -2.42 -12.06
N HIS A 95 -8.35 -2.21 -13.36
CA HIS A 95 -7.45 -1.42 -14.20
C HIS A 95 -7.32 0.05 -13.77
N GLY A 96 -8.36 0.67 -13.22
CA GLY A 96 -8.28 2.03 -12.69
C GLY A 96 -7.34 2.14 -11.49
N SER A 97 -7.40 1.19 -10.55
CA SER A 97 -6.48 1.09 -9.41
C SER A 97 -5.05 0.83 -9.88
N ALA A 98 -4.88 -0.03 -10.89
CA ALA A 98 -3.59 -0.32 -11.51
C ALA A 98 -2.97 0.93 -12.15
N GLU A 99 -3.75 1.69 -12.93
CA GLU A 99 -3.30 2.93 -13.56
C GLU A 99 -2.89 3.97 -12.52
N ARG A 100 -3.74 4.20 -11.51
CA ARG A 100 -3.50 5.20 -10.47
C ARG A 100 -2.18 4.95 -9.73
N LEU A 101 -1.95 3.71 -9.31
CA LEU A 101 -0.71 3.36 -8.60
C LEU A 101 0.52 3.38 -9.52
N SER A 102 0.38 2.89 -10.76
CA SER A 102 1.48 2.93 -11.73
C SER A 102 1.91 4.37 -12.04
N ARG A 103 0.94 5.27 -12.25
CA ARG A 103 1.20 6.69 -12.48
C ARG A 103 1.97 7.32 -11.32
N ALA A 104 1.55 7.07 -10.09
CA ALA A 104 2.23 7.57 -8.89
C ALA A 104 3.69 7.11 -8.83
N GLN A 105 3.96 5.83 -9.14
CA GLN A 105 5.34 5.30 -9.16
C GLN A 105 6.20 5.88 -10.28
N PHE A 106 5.66 6.11 -11.47
CA PHE A 106 6.40 6.79 -12.55
C PHE A 106 6.67 8.25 -12.22
N GLU A 107 5.71 8.94 -11.59
CA GLU A 107 5.91 10.32 -11.14
C GLU A 107 6.93 10.41 -10.01
N ALA A 108 6.89 9.49 -9.03
CA ALA A 108 7.89 9.38 -7.98
C ALA A 108 9.29 9.14 -8.57
N ALA A 109 9.42 8.24 -9.55
CA ALA A 109 10.70 7.95 -10.18
C ALA A 109 11.34 9.21 -10.80
N ARG A 110 10.55 10.14 -11.33
CA ARG A 110 11.05 11.41 -11.90
C ARG A 110 11.70 12.34 -10.87
N LEU A 111 11.46 12.13 -9.58
CA LEU A 111 12.06 12.92 -8.50
C LEU A 111 13.45 12.40 -8.11
N PHE A 112 13.81 11.18 -8.50
CA PHE A 112 15.09 10.56 -8.17
C PHE A 112 16.06 10.61 -9.36
N ASP A 113 17.35 10.71 -9.03
CA ASP A 113 18.42 10.72 -10.03
C ASP A 113 18.34 9.49 -10.94
N PHE A 114 18.52 9.74 -12.24
CA PHE A 114 18.47 8.72 -13.28
C PHE A 114 17.15 7.92 -13.34
N HIS A 115 16.07 8.44 -12.76
CA HIS A 115 14.78 7.74 -12.64
C HIS A 115 14.86 6.41 -11.89
N ARG A 116 15.79 6.29 -10.92
CA ARG A 116 15.99 5.07 -10.14
C ARG A 116 15.37 5.24 -8.76
N LEU A 117 14.29 4.52 -8.52
CA LEU A 117 13.66 4.47 -7.21
C LEU A 117 14.60 3.79 -6.19
N PRO A 118 14.69 4.32 -4.95
CA PRO A 118 15.45 3.69 -3.87
C PRO A 118 14.77 2.40 -3.38
N GLU A 119 15.40 1.69 -2.43
CA GLU A 119 14.75 0.55 -1.76
C GLU A 119 13.44 0.95 -1.08
N VAL A 120 13.46 2.10 -0.39
CA VAL A 120 12.30 2.73 0.25
C VAL A 120 12.40 4.25 0.14
N PHE A 121 11.27 4.95 0.20
CA PHE A 121 11.23 6.40 0.37
C PHE A 121 10.15 6.81 1.39
N SER A 122 10.21 8.06 1.89
CA SER A 122 9.38 8.49 3.02
C SER A 122 7.88 8.38 2.73
N GLY A 123 7.10 8.10 3.78
CA GLY A 123 5.65 8.00 3.75
C GLY A 123 4.89 9.32 3.76
N HIS A 124 5.54 10.47 3.56
CA HIS A 124 4.84 11.75 3.57
C HIS A 124 3.76 11.83 2.48
N PRO A 125 2.61 12.47 2.75
CA PRO A 125 1.60 12.71 1.74
C PRO A 125 2.16 13.60 0.64
N ARG A 126 1.68 13.43 -0.60
CA ARG A 126 1.97 14.32 -1.70
C ARG A 126 1.31 15.67 -1.47
N ASP A 127 2.11 16.68 -1.20
CA ASP A 127 1.67 18.05 -0.94
C ASP A 127 2.74 19.07 -1.37
N ALA A 128 2.61 20.33 -0.96
CA ALA A 128 3.56 21.38 -1.34
C ALA A 128 4.93 21.24 -0.66
N ASP A 129 4.98 20.66 0.52
CA ASP A 129 6.21 20.46 1.30
C ASP A 129 6.90 19.14 0.93
N HIS A 130 6.13 18.19 0.38
CA HIS A 130 6.56 16.87 -0.07
C HIS A 130 6.07 16.62 -1.53
N PRO A 131 6.67 17.36 -2.49
CA PRO A 131 6.19 17.47 -3.87
C PRO A 131 6.57 16.29 -4.77
#